data_AF-A0A2G8LRS0-F1
#
_entry.id   AF-A0A2G8LRS0-F1
#
_cell.length_a   1.000
_cell.length_b   1.000
_cell.length_c   1.000
_cell.angle_alpha   90.00
_cell.angle_beta   90.00
_cell.angle_gamma   90.00
#
_symmetry.space_group_name_H-M   'P 1'
#
loop_
_entity.id
_entity.type
_entity.pdbx_description
1 polymer ?
#
loop_
_entity_poly.entity_id
_entity_poly.type
_entity_poly.pdbx_seq_one_letter_code
_entity_poly.pdbx_strand_id
1 'polypeptide(L)'
;MAVADTPSSNYVFRTKQRPKRRDEPSVIHFDLSYDMQHQPRGFAHIFNNDIFQKMDDRKGTRKDRDNLKETFTNLGFKVRVHDDCTASEIRDILLE
;
A
#
# COMPACT_ATOMS: atom_id res chain seq x y z
N MET A 1 30.13 -6.14 -25.15
CA MET A 1 29.84 -7.09 -24.05
C MET A 1 28.80 -6.47 -23.13
N ALA A 2 27.68 -7.11 -22.84
CA ALA A 2 26.62 -7.42 -23.80
C ALA A 2 25.51 -6.37 -23.57
N VAL A 3 25.03 -5.76 -24.64
CA VAL A 3 23.90 -4.82 -24.68
C VAL A 3 22.88 -5.38 -25.66
N ALA A 4 21.62 -4.97 -25.45
CA ALA A 4 20.37 -5.44 -26.05
C ALA A 4 19.75 -6.61 -25.24
N ASP A 5 18.50 -6.52 -24.79
CA ASP A 5 17.35 -6.10 -25.59
C ASP A 5 16.45 -5.05 -24.93
N THR A 6 15.97 -4.11 -25.76
CA THR A 6 14.81 -3.27 -25.47
C THR A 6 13.70 -3.67 -26.43
N PRO A 7 12.48 -3.94 -25.95
CA PRO A 7 11.30 -3.70 -26.75
C PRO A 7 10.63 -2.42 -26.23
N SER A 8 10.70 -1.40 -27.08
CA SER A 8 9.69 -0.39 -27.33
C SER A 8 8.33 -0.67 -26.68
N SER A 9 7.95 0.14 -25.69
CA SER A 9 6.54 0.45 -25.44
C SER A 9 6.45 1.78 -24.72
N ASN A 10 5.82 2.74 -25.39
CA ASN A 10 5.71 4.14 -24.97
C ASN A 10 5.00 4.25 -23.61
N TYR A 11 5.77 4.36 -22.52
CA TYR A 11 5.24 4.64 -21.19
C TYR A 11 4.93 6.14 -21.07
N VAL A 12 3.72 6.52 -21.49
CA VAL A 12 3.23 7.90 -21.35
C VAL A 12 2.66 8.06 -19.95
N PHE A 13 3.37 8.79 -19.09
CA PHE A 13 2.81 9.28 -17.84
C PHE A 13 1.51 10.04 -18.14
N ARG A 14 0.43 9.67 -17.45
CA ARG A 14 -0.91 10.28 -17.57
C ARG A 14 -0.82 11.79 -17.32
N THR A 15 -0.60 12.55 -18.40
CA THR A 15 -0.77 13.99 -18.41
C THR A 15 -2.28 14.29 -18.38
N LYS A 16 -2.68 15.33 -17.66
CA LYS A 16 -4.08 15.76 -17.51
C LYS A 16 -4.75 15.80 -18.90
N GLN A 17 -5.84 15.05 -19.04
CA GLN A 17 -6.45 14.71 -20.33
C GLN A 17 -6.73 15.94 -21.19
N ARG A 18 -6.23 15.92 -22.43
CA ARG A 18 -6.67 16.84 -23.50
C ARG A 18 -8.12 16.51 -23.89
N PRO A 19 -8.93 17.51 -24.30
CA PRO A 19 -10.34 17.29 -24.64
C PRO A 19 -10.50 16.30 -25.79
N LYS A 20 -11.37 15.30 -25.58
CA LYS A 20 -11.64 14.17 -26.49
C LYS A 20 -12.26 14.68 -27.81
N ARG A 21 -11.61 14.43 -28.95
CA ARG A 21 -12.18 14.69 -30.29
C ARG A 21 -13.22 13.61 -30.59
N ARG A 22 -14.33 13.99 -31.25
CA ARG A 22 -15.57 13.20 -31.31
C ARG A 22 -15.48 11.92 -32.17
N ASP A 23 -14.45 11.80 -33.00
CA ASP A 23 -14.39 10.77 -34.05
C ASP A 23 -13.25 9.75 -33.86
N GLU A 24 -12.62 9.70 -32.68
CA GLU A 24 -11.51 8.77 -32.42
C GLU A 24 -12.05 7.44 -31.84
N PRO A 25 -11.76 6.28 -32.47
CA PRO A 25 -12.19 4.99 -31.96
C PRO A 25 -11.63 4.78 -30.55
N SER A 26 -12.47 4.33 -29.62
CA SER A 26 -12.06 4.07 -28.24
C SER A 26 -11.02 2.95 -28.22
N VAL A 27 -9.75 3.33 -28.07
CA VAL A 27 -8.67 2.39 -27.79
C VAL A 27 -9.05 1.63 -26.52
N ILE A 28 -9.14 0.31 -26.61
CA ILE A 28 -9.37 -0.55 -25.46
C ILE A 28 -8.08 -0.49 -24.63
N HIS A 29 -8.07 0.35 -23.59
CA HIS A 29 -6.95 0.43 -22.67
C HIS A 29 -7.07 -0.73 -21.69
N PHE A 30 -6.26 -1.76 -21.88
CA PHE A 30 -6.06 -2.77 -20.85
C PHE A 30 -5.20 -2.13 -19.75
N ASP A 31 -5.83 -1.77 -18.64
CA ASP A 31 -5.09 -1.37 -17.45
C ASP A 31 -4.39 -2.61 -16.87
N LEU A 32 -3.08 -2.68 -17.07
CA LEU A 32 -2.21 -3.70 -16.46
C LEU A 32 -1.89 -3.39 -14.98
N SER A 33 -2.40 -2.28 -14.43
CA SER A 33 -2.13 -1.85 -13.06
C SER A 33 -3.41 -1.65 -12.25
N TYR A 34 -3.35 -1.99 -10.96
CA TYR A 34 -4.41 -1.69 -10.00
C TYR A 34 -4.61 -0.17 -9.85
N ASP A 35 -5.86 0.26 -9.71
CA ASP A 35 -6.18 1.65 -9.42
C ASP A 35 -5.88 2.01 -7.95
N MET A 36 -4.71 2.64 -7.75
CA MET A 36 -4.22 3.08 -6.46
C MET A 36 -4.48 4.58 -6.18
N GLN A 37 -5.39 5.24 -6.91
CA GLN A 37 -5.65 6.69 -6.78
C GLN A 37 -6.68 7.04 -5.69
N HIS A 38 -7.29 6.04 -5.05
CA HIS A 38 -8.26 6.24 -3.97
C HIS A 38 -7.68 7.04 -2.79
N GLN A 39 -8.50 7.91 -2.18
CA GLN A 39 -8.13 8.68 -0.99
C GLN A 39 -9.20 8.50 0.11
N PRO A 40 -8.86 7.84 1.24
CA PRO A 40 -7.59 7.19 1.53
C PRO A 40 -7.32 5.99 0.61
N ARG A 41 -6.05 5.61 0.40
CA ARG A 41 -5.69 4.43 -0.43
C ARG A 41 -6.21 3.11 0.14
N GLY A 42 -6.53 3.10 1.42
CA GLY A 42 -7.01 1.97 2.19
C GLY A 42 -6.66 2.13 3.66
N PHE A 43 -6.97 1.10 4.45
CA PHE A 43 -6.53 0.99 5.83
C PHE A 43 -5.25 0.17 5.92
N ALA A 44 -4.35 0.55 6.84
CA ALA A 44 -3.19 -0.25 7.21
C ALA A 44 -3.26 -0.53 8.71
N HIS A 45 -3.48 -1.80 9.06
CA HIS A 45 -3.50 -2.25 10.46
C HIS A 45 -2.10 -2.72 10.84
N ILE A 46 -1.51 -2.10 11.86
CA ILE A 46 -0.22 -2.48 12.41
C ILE A 46 -0.46 -3.09 13.80
N PHE A 47 -0.27 -4.40 13.92
CA PHE A 47 -0.30 -5.11 15.19
C PHE A 47 1.12 -5.22 15.73
N ASN A 48 1.40 -4.51 16.80
CA ASN A 48 2.71 -4.47 17.44
C ASN A 48 2.66 -5.13 18.82
N ASN A 49 2.96 -6.43 18.87
CA ASN A 49 3.09 -7.14 20.14
C ASN A 49 4.55 -7.07 20.60
N ASP A 50 4.79 -6.27 21.64
CA ASP A 50 6.07 -6.03 22.30
C ASP A 50 6.23 -6.90 23.55
N ILE A 51 5.17 -7.01 24.35
CA ILE A 51 5.18 -7.69 25.66
C ILE A 51 4.39 -9.01 25.57
N PHE A 52 5.00 -10.11 26.02
CA PHE A 52 4.36 -11.43 26.03
C PHE A 52 4.39 -12.06 27.43
N GLN A 53 3.33 -12.79 27.78
CA GLN A 53 3.23 -13.42 29.11
C GLN A 53 4.19 -14.60 29.32
N LYS A 54 4.55 -15.30 28.23
CA LYS A 54 5.32 -16.56 28.27
C LYS A 54 6.51 -16.57 27.30
N MET A 55 6.79 -15.45 26.65
CA MET A 55 7.86 -15.30 25.66
C MET A 55 8.64 -14.03 25.99
N ASP A 56 9.87 -13.93 25.50
CA ASP A 56 10.67 -12.73 25.69
C ASP A 56 10.07 -11.53 24.96
N ASP A 57 10.29 -10.34 25.53
CA ASP A 57 9.87 -9.07 24.94
C ASP A 57 10.60 -8.80 23.62
N ARG A 58 9.89 -8.23 22.64
CA ARG A 58 10.41 -7.93 21.31
C ARG A 58 11.10 -6.56 21.23
N LYS A 59 12.19 -6.40 21.99
CA LYS A 59 12.97 -5.15 22.06
C LYS A 59 13.23 -4.55 20.68
N GLY A 60 12.89 -3.28 20.51
CA GLY A 60 13.05 -2.52 19.27
C GLY A 60 11.79 -2.44 18.41
N THR A 61 10.79 -3.30 18.63
CA THR A 61 9.56 -3.34 17.80
C THR A 61 8.77 -2.03 17.82
N ARG A 62 8.85 -1.23 18.89
CA ARG A 62 8.24 0.11 18.94
C ARG A 62 8.79 1.04 17.87
N LYS A 63 10.09 0.96 17.60
CA LYS A 63 10.72 1.76 16.55
C LYS A 63 10.27 1.29 15.16
N ASP A 64 10.13 -0.02 14.96
CA ASP A 64 9.58 -0.58 13.73
C ASP A 64 8.14 -0.12 13.50
N ARG A 65 7.28 -0.20 14.53
CA ARG A 65 5.89 0.28 14.51
C ARG A 65 5.80 1.75 14.10
N ASP A 66 6.62 2.60 14.70
CA ASP A 66 6.60 4.05 14.43
C ASP A 66 7.06 4.34 13.00
N ASN A 67 8.15 3.70 12.54
CA ASN A 67 8.65 3.84 11.17
C ASN A 67 7.62 3.34 10.14
N LEU A 68 6.94 2.22 10.40
CA LEU A 68 5.89 1.68 9.53
C LEU A 68 4.67 2.61 9.49
N LYS A 69 4.26 3.15 10.64
CA LYS A 69 3.16 4.12 10.72
C LYS A 69 3.45 5.35 9.88
N GLU A 70 4.64 5.91 10.01
CA GLU A 70 5.08 7.06 9.19
C GLU A 70 5.09 6.70 7.70
N THR A 71 5.71 5.57 7.34
CA THR A 71 5.82 5.12 5.95
C THR A 71 4.45 4.94 5.30
N PHE A 72 3.53 4.22 5.93
CA PHE A 72 2.20 3.99 5.38
C PHE A 72 1.31 5.24 5.35
N THR A 73 1.49 6.14 6.32
CA THR A 73 0.83 7.45 6.29
C THR A 73 1.31 8.27 5.09
N ASN A 74 2.62 8.29 4.83
CA ASN A 74 3.21 8.99 3.68
C ASN A 74 2.79 8.37 2.34
N LEU A 75 2.50 7.06 2.31
CA LEU A 75 1.91 6.37 1.17
C LEU A 75 0.41 6.65 1.00
N GLY A 76 -0.25 7.35 1.91
CA GLY A 76 -1.67 7.74 1.81
C GLY A 76 -2.66 6.73 2.38
N PHE A 77 -2.21 5.81 3.24
CA PHE A 77 -3.09 4.90 3.98
C PHE A 77 -3.59 5.54 5.28
N LYS A 78 -4.79 5.13 5.70
CA LYS A 78 -5.28 5.41 7.06
C LYS A 78 -4.76 4.34 8.01
N VAL A 79 -3.70 4.66 8.74
CA VAL A 79 -3.02 3.71 9.63
C VAL A 79 -3.75 3.57 10.97
N ARG A 80 -3.98 2.33 11.41
CA ARG A 80 -4.44 1.97 12.75
C ARG A 80 -3.38 1.11 13.43
N VAL A 81 -2.99 1.48 14.63
CA VAL A 81 -1.96 0.79 15.40
C VAL A 81 -2.61 0.15 16.62
N HIS A 82 -2.30 -1.11 16.86
CA HIS A 82 -2.78 -1.91 17.98
C HIS A 82 -1.58 -2.53 18.67
N ASP A 83 -1.39 -2.26 19.96
CA ASP A 83 -0.26 -2.77 20.73
C ASP A 83 -0.70 -3.95 21.62
N ASP A 84 0.13 -4.99 21.70
CA ASP A 84 0.00 -6.14 22.61
C ASP A 84 -1.36 -6.88 22.57
N CYS A 85 -1.91 -7.07 21.37
CA CYS A 85 -3.17 -7.79 21.17
C CYS A 85 -3.02 -9.30 21.36
N THR A 86 -4.00 -9.89 22.03
CA THR A 86 -4.27 -11.33 22.03
C THR A 86 -4.78 -11.82 20.68
N ALA A 87 -4.72 -13.13 20.45
CA ALA A 87 -5.22 -13.74 19.22
C ALA A 87 -6.75 -13.59 19.04
N SER A 88 -7.53 -13.42 20.11
CA SER A 88 -8.96 -13.06 20.01
C SER A 88 -9.11 -11.63 19.53
N GLU A 89 -8.41 -10.68 20.14
CA GLU A 89 -8.52 -9.26 19.76
C GLU A 89 -8.08 -9.03 18.31
N ILE A 90 -7.00 -9.68 17.85
CA ILE A 90 -6.58 -9.59 16.44
C ILE A 90 -7.71 -10.09 15.51
N ARG A 91 -8.37 -11.20 15.86
CA ARG A 91 -9.48 -11.73 15.05
C ARG A 91 -10.66 -10.77 15.02
N ASP A 92 -11.05 -10.22 16.16
CA ASP A 92 -12.16 -9.29 16.25
C ASP A 92 -11.88 -8.02 15.44
N ILE A 93 -10.66 -7.47 15.54
CA ILE A 93 -10.23 -6.29 14.77
C ILE A 93 -10.22 -6.54 13.25
N LEU A 94 -9.91 -7.77 12.81
CA LEU A 94 -9.87 -8.12 11.39
C LEU A 94 -11.25 -8.44 10.80
N LEU A 95 -12.25 -8.69 11.64
CA LEU A 95 -13.62 -9.02 11.24
C LEU A 95 -14.59 -7.83 11.36
N GLU A 96 -14.19 -6.73 12.02
CA GLU A 96 -14.86 -5.41 11.97
C GLU A 96 -14.81 -4.76 10.58
#